data_AF-A0A0W0VNX8-F1
#
_entry.id   AF-A0A0W0VNX8-F1
#
_cell.length_a   1.000
_cell.length_b   1.000
_cell.length_c   1.000
_cell.angle_alpha   90.00
_cell.angle_beta   90.00
_cell.angle_gamma   90.00
#
_symmetry.space_group_name_H-M   'P 1'
#
loop_
_entity.id
_entity.type
_entity.pdbx_description
1 polymer ?
#
loop_
_entity_poly.entity_id
_entity_poly.type
_entity_poly.pdbx_seq_one_letter_code
_entity_poly.pdbx_strand_id
1 'polypeptide(L)'
;MKLKAVLFFGFLSLFSSAFAANLHTHPQANDNSKNAATSSMNYPGYCEIEIINYSSQDVRVSGFFDDRSRLTPFIVYSGDAPHYISLYYYGYCHDGMDLYINTLRGYPVYKGYTPRGTTVYVLPVNGAPYAEVKQKS
;
A
#
# COMPACT_ATOMS: atom_id res chain seq x y z
N MET A 1 0.90 27.73 43.96
CA MET A 1 1.23 27.48 42.53
C MET A 1 1.31 25.98 42.31
N LYS A 2 1.08 25.51 41.07
CA LYS A 2 1.29 24.13 40.54
C LYS A 2 0.05 23.22 40.45
N LEU A 3 -0.87 23.54 39.53
CA LEU A 3 -1.80 22.53 38.99
C LEU A 3 -2.26 22.90 37.57
N LYS A 4 -1.31 23.17 36.66
CA LYS A 4 -1.62 23.51 35.26
C LYS A 4 -0.94 22.62 34.20
N ALA A 5 -0.16 21.60 34.59
CA ALA A 5 0.69 20.88 33.65
C ALA A 5 0.19 19.49 33.21
N VAL A 6 -0.85 18.92 33.83
CA VAL A 6 -1.20 17.50 33.59
C VAL A 6 -2.09 17.29 32.37
N LEU A 7 -2.78 18.34 31.87
CA LEU A 7 -3.71 18.23 30.75
C LEU A 7 -3.05 18.23 29.35
N PHE A 8 -1.73 18.43 29.25
CA PHE A 8 -1.05 18.56 27.95
C PHE A 8 -0.41 17.27 27.42
N PHE A 9 -0.31 16.21 28.24
CA PHE A 9 0.36 14.96 27.84
C PHE A 9 -0.60 13.83 27.38
N GLY A 10 -1.92 14.02 27.46
CA GLY A 10 -2.90 12.99 27.09
C GLY A 10 -3.34 13.00 25.62
N PHE A 11 -3.08 14.07 24.86
CA PHE A 11 -3.62 14.23 23.50
C PHE A 11 -2.64 13.83 22.38
N LEU A 12 -1.37 13.55 22.68
CA LEU A 12 -0.39 13.18 21.64
C LEU A 12 -0.36 11.69 21.28
N SER A 13 -0.97 10.81 22.08
CA SER A 13 -0.93 9.35 21.86
C SER A 13 -2.05 8.82 20.95
N LEU A 14 -3.03 9.65 20.56
CA LEU A 14 -4.21 9.20 19.80
C LEU A 14 -4.02 9.18 18.28
N PHE A 15 -2.90 9.68 17.75
CA PHE A 15 -2.70 9.83 16.30
C PHE A 15 -1.76 8.80 15.65
N SER A 16 -1.22 7.84 16.40
CA SER A 16 -0.13 6.98 15.91
C SER A 16 -0.56 5.68 15.20
N SER A 17 -1.85 5.34 15.13
CA SER A 17 -2.30 4.02 14.65
C SER A 17 -2.79 3.96 13.19
N ALA A 18 -2.85 5.07 12.46
CA ALA A 18 -3.47 5.11 11.12
C ALA A 18 -2.58 4.58 9.98
N PHE A 19 -1.25 4.60 10.12
CA PHE A 19 -0.32 4.31 9.03
C PHE A 19 -0.06 2.81 8.77
N ALA A 20 -0.48 1.93 9.68
CA ALA A 20 -0.21 0.49 9.56
C ALA A 20 -1.29 -0.26 8.76
N ALA A 21 -2.52 0.24 8.70
CA ALA A 21 -3.66 -0.52 8.15
C ALA A 21 -3.59 -0.71 6.63
N ASN A 22 -2.92 0.19 5.92
CA ASN A 22 -2.91 0.23 4.45
C ASN A 22 -1.61 -0.26 3.82
N LEU A 23 -0.66 -0.77 4.63
CA LEU A 23 0.59 -1.35 4.17
C LEU A 23 0.47 -2.87 4.06
N HIS A 24 0.70 -3.38 2.86
CA HIS A 24 0.66 -4.81 2.53
C HIS A 24 2.08 -5.31 2.26
N THR A 25 2.48 -6.36 2.95
CA THR A 25 3.86 -6.85 2.92
C THR A 25 3.97 -8.24 2.31
N HIS A 26 5.19 -8.57 1.90
CA HIS A 26 5.57 -9.91 1.50
C HIS A 26 5.28 -10.92 2.64
N PRO A 27 4.77 -12.14 2.36
CA PRO A 27 4.42 -13.12 3.40
C PRO A 27 5.59 -13.45 4.36
N GLN A 28 6.83 -13.43 3.85
CA GLN A 28 8.05 -13.70 4.63
C GLN A 28 8.76 -12.43 5.12
N ALA A 29 8.16 -11.25 5.00
CA ALA A 29 8.73 -10.02 5.55
C ALA A 29 8.84 -10.06 7.09
N ASN A 30 7.96 -10.81 7.75
CA ASN A 30 7.92 -10.91 9.21
C ASN A 30 9.02 -11.78 9.81
N ASP A 31 9.65 -12.70 9.07
CA ASP A 31 10.70 -13.56 9.62
C ASP A 31 12.02 -12.79 9.86
N ASN A 32 12.20 -11.65 9.20
CA ASN A 32 13.38 -10.77 9.34
C ASN A 32 13.08 -9.48 10.16
N SER A 33 11.91 -9.40 10.81
CA SER A 33 11.34 -8.18 11.38
C SER A 33 12.05 -7.59 12.61
N LYS A 34 13.18 -8.15 13.07
CA LYS A 34 14.04 -7.45 14.05
C LYS A 34 14.68 -6.17 13.49
N ASN A 35 14.72 -6.00 12.15
CA ASN A 35 15.33 -4.85 11.49
C ASN A 35 14.38 -4.08 10.53
N ALA A 36 13.11 -4.48 10.41
CA ALA A 36 12.17 -3.84 9.48
C ALA A 36 11.71 -2.44 9.95
N ALA A 37 11.79 -2.17 11.26
CA ALA A 37 11.49 -0.85 11.84
C ALA A 37 12.48 0.26 11.42
N THR A 38 13.64 -0.11 10.85
CA THR A 38 14.63 0.85 10.31
C THR A 38 14.49 1.09 8.81
N SER A 39 13.76 0.26 8.07
CA SER A 39 13.65 0.39 6.60
C SER A 39 12.55 1.35 6.15
N SER A 40 11.61 1.69 7.06
CA SER A 40 10.65 2.80 6.89
C SER A 40 11.27 4.18 7.12
N MET A 41 12.59 4.25 7.36
CA MET A 41 13.34 5.50 7.48
C MET A 41 13.78 6.05 6.11
N ASN A 42 13.57 5.28 5.03
CA ASN A 42 13.57 5.80 3.66
C ASN A 42 12.18 6.35 3.35
N TYR A 43 12.14 7.53 2.72
CA TYR A 43 10.93 8.29 2.38
C TYR A 43 9.78 7.41 1.88
N PRO A 44 8.52 7.62 2.33
CA PRO A 44 7.35 6.93 1.80
C PRO A 44 7.35 6.96 0.27
N GLY A 45 7.16 5.80 -0.37
CA GLY A 45 7.11 5.68 -1.84
C GLY A 45 8.38 5.24 -2.57
N TYR A 46 9.56 5.10 -1.94
CA TYR A 46 10.77 4.66 -2.68
C TYR A 46 10.78 3.15 -3.01
N CYS A 47 10.21 2.33 -2.13
CA CYS A 47 10.21 0.86 -2.23
C CYS A 47 8.81 0.25 -2.24
N GLU A 48 7.83 1.04 -2.69
CA GLU A 48 6.43 0.69 -2.58
C GLU A 48 5.74 0.89 -3.92
N ILE A 49 4.69 0.12 -4.16
CA ILE A 49 3.67 0.42 -5.15
C ILE A 49 2.50 1.04 -4.40
N GLU A 50 2.11 2.24 -4.78
CA GLU A 50 0.94 2.92 -4.23
C GLU A 50 -0.28 2.64 -5.10
N ILE A 51 -1.42 2.41 -4.47
CA ILE A 51 -2.70 2.16 -5.15
C ILE A 51 -3.73 3.11 -4.57
N ILE A 52 -4.38 3.88 -5.44
CA ILE A 52 -5.39 4.86 -5.06
C ILE A 52 -6.65 4.59 -5.86
N ASN A 53 -7.79 4.39 -5.18
CA ASN A 53 -9.07 4.13 -5.83
C ASN A 53 -9.99 5.34 -5.80
N TYR A 54 -9.98 6.10 -6.91
CA TYR A 54 -10.90 7.21 -7.16
C TYR A 54 -12.16 6.78 -7.92
N SER A 55 -12.29 5.52 -8.31
CA SER A 55 -13.49 5.00 -8.98
C SER A 55 -14.64 4.82 -8.00
N SER A 56 -15.86 4.61 -8.51
CA SER A 56 -17.06 4.33 -7.72
C SER A 56 -17.23 2.86 -7.31
N GLN A 57 -16.23 2.01 -7.59
CA GLN A 57 -16.28 0.58 -7.31
C GLN A 57 -15.08 0.16 -6.46
N ASP A 58 -15.33 -0.74 -5.51
CA ASP A 58 -14.26 -1.39 -4.76
C ASP A 58 -13.47 -2.33 -5.68
N VAL A 59 -12.17 -2.39 -5.46
CA VAL A 59 -11.28 -3.26 -6.22
C VAL A 59 -10.53 -4.21 -5.32
N ARG A 60 -10.36 -5.44 -5.79
CA ARG A 60 -9.48 -6.45 -5.18
C ARG A 60 -8.13 -6.39 -5.85
N VAL A 61 -7.09 -6.24 -5.02
CA VAL A 61 -5.69 -6.27 -5.42
C VAL A 61 -5.10 -7.63 -5.07
N SER A 62 -4.32 -8.17 -6.00
CA SER A 62 -3.58 -9.42 -5.82
C SER A 62 -2.37 -9.42 -6.75
N GLY A 63 -1.45 -10.37 -6.60
CA GLY A 63 -0.27 -10.43 -7.44
C GLY A 63 0.73 -11.48 -7.03
N PHE A 64 1.85 -11.50 -7.74
CA PHE A 64 3.02 -12.30 -7.41
C PHE A 64 4.24 -11.41 -7.31
N PHE A 65 5.00 -11.58 -6.23
CA PHE A 65 6.33 -10.99 -6.08
C PHE A 65 7.31 -11.66 -7.06
N ASP A 66 8.52 -11.11 -7.19
CA ASP A 66 9.51 -11.60 -8.17
C ASP A 66 10.00 -13.03 -7.85
N ASP A 67 9.97 -13.40 -6.57
CA ASP A 67 10.26 -14.74 -6.04
C ASP A 67 9.10 -15.74 -6.24
N ARG A 68 8.03 -15.31 -6.94
CA ARG A 68 6.80 -16.07 -7.21
C ARG A 68 5.91 -16.31 -5.99
N SER A 69 6.25 -15.74 -4.83
CA SER A 69 5.34 -15.76 -3.70
C SER A 69 4.10 -14.91 -4.00
N ARG A 70 2.98 -15.26 -3.35
CA ARG A 70 1.70 -14.60 -3.60
C ARG A 70 1.48 -13.48 -2.59
N LEU A 71 1.08 -12.31 -3.10
CA LEU A 71 0.52 -11.25 -2.27
C LEU A 71 -0.80 -11.71 -1.63
N THR A 72 -0.91 -11.57 -0.31
CA THR A 72 -2.19 -11.73 0.41
C THR A 72 -3.19 -10.74 -0.19
N PRO A 73 -4.26 -11.21 -0.85
CA PRO A 73 -5.18 -10.30 -1.53
C PRO A 73 -5.88 -9.36 -0.55
N PHE A 74 -6.07 -8.11 -0.96
CA PHE A 74 -6.77 -7.10 -0.17
C PHE A 74 -7.75 -6.32 -1.04
N ILE A 75 -8.65 -5.58 -0.39
CA ILE A 75 -9.63 -4.72 -1.04
C ILE A 75 -9.20 -3.27 -0.81
N VAL A 76 -9.29 -2.45 -1.86
CA VAL A 76 -9.20 -0.99 -1.78
C VAL A 76 -10.59 -0.44 -2.05
N TYR A 77 -11.21 0.12 -1.01
CA TYR A 77 -12.55 0.66 -1.11
C TYR A 77 -12.56 1.94 -1.96
N SER A 78 -13.70 2.23 -2.58
CA SER A 78 -13.90 3.51 -3.28
C SER A 78 -13.70 4.68 -2.31
N GLY A 79 -12.79 5.60 -2.66
CA GLY A 79 -12.50 6.78 -1.82
C GLY A 79 -11.70 6.49 -0.55
N ASP A 80 -11.16 5.28 -0.40
CA ASP A 80 -10.27 4.94 0.72
C ASP A 80 -8.94 5.71 0.63
N ALA A 81 -8.22 5.77 1.75
CA ALA A 81 -6.86 6.26 1.77
C ALA A 81 -5.95 5.38 0.88
N PRO A 82 -4.84 5.91 0.35
CA PRO A 82 -3.90 5.13 -0.45
C PRO A 82 -3.45 3.85 0.25
N HIS A 83 -3.33 2.77 -0.51
CA HIS A 83 -2.72 1.52 -0.07
C HIS A 83 -1.33 1.36 -0.67
N TYR A 84 -0.46 0.72 0.08
CA TYR A 84 0.93 0.52 -0.27
C TYR A 84 1.25 -0.96 -0.27
N ILE A 85 1.87 -1.45 -1.33
CA ILE A 85 2.50 -2.77 -1.33
C ILE A 85 3.99 -2.56 -1.15
N SER A 86 4.53 -3.05 -0.03
CA SER A 86 5.96 -3.01 0.22
C SER A 86 6.68 -4.04 -0.65
N LEU A 87 7.68 -3.58 -1.38
CA LEU A 87 8.62 -4.42 -2.12
C LEU A 87 9.95 -4.59 -1.35
N TYR A 88 9.95 -4.25 -0.06
CA TYR A 88 11.09 -4.50 0.82
C TYR A 88 10.91 -5.85 1.52
N TYR A 89 11.64 -6.85 1.04
CA TYR A 89 11.68 -8.19 1.64
C TYR A 89 13.09 -8.78 1.45
N TYR A 90 13.41 -9.83 2.23
CA TYR A 90 14.76 -10.39 2.32
C TYR A 90 15.89 -9.38 2.58
N GLY A 91 15.57 -8.23 3.18
CA GLY A 91 16.55 -7.21 3.58
C GLY A 91 16.93 -6.21 2.48
N TYR A 92 16.31 -6.25 1.30
CA TYR A 92 16.56 -5.30 0.21
C TYR A 92 15.28 -4.88 -0.51
N CYS A 93 15.39 -3.87 -1.37
CA CYS A 93 14.28 -3.36 -2.16
C CYS A 93 14.23 -4.02 -3.53
N HIS A 94 13.13 -4.69 -3.83
CA HIS A 94 12.92 -5.39 -5.09
C HIS A 94 12.34 -4.47 -6.18
N ASP A 95 12.62 -4.78 -7.45
CA ASP A 95 12.34 -3.87 -8.56
C ASP A 95 10.85 -3.73 -8.90
N GLY A 96 10.02 -4.69 -8.54
CA GLY A 96 8.60 -4.69 -8.86
C GLY A 96 7.90 -6.01 -8.53
N MET A 97 6.66 -6.14 -9.01
CA MET A 97 5.87 -7.36 -8.90
C MET A 97 4.86 -7.47 -10.06
N ASP A 98 4.36 -8.69 -10.32
CA ASP A 98 3.19 -8.88 -11.18
C ASP A 98 1.92 -8.52 -10.41
N LEU A 99 1.27 -7.43 -10.79
CA LEU A 99 0.10 -6.90 -10.08
C LEU A 99 -1.19 -7.11 -10.90
N TYR A 100 -2.25 -7.50 -10.19
CA TYR A 100 -3.59 -7.69 -10.73
C TYR A 100 -4.61 -6.94 -9.88
N ILE A 101 -5.38 -6.08 -10.54
CA ILE A 101 -6.50 -5.36 -9.93
C ILE A 101 -7.76 -5.75 -10.67
N ASN A 102 -8.75 -6.23 -9.93
CA ASN A 102 -10.05 -6.61 -10.46
C ASN A 102 -11.15 -5.94 -9.65
N THR A 103 -12.31 -5.70 -10.26
CA THR A 103 -13.53 -5.41 -9.49
C THR A 103 -13.87 -6.58 -8.57
N LEU A 104 -14.69 -6.36 -7.54
CA LEU A 104 -15.15 -7.46 -6.68
C LEU A 104 -15.95 -8.54 -7.43
N ARG A 105 -16.46 -8.23 -8.63
CA ARG A 105 -17.14 -9.18 -9.54
C ARG A 105 -16.18 -9.97 -10.44
N GLY A 106 -14.88 -9.68 -10.37
CA GLY A 106 -13.84 -10.38 -11.16
C GLY A 106 -13.54 -9.76 -12.53
N TYR A 107 -14.13 -8.63 -12.89
CA TYR A 107 -13.74 -7.91 -14.13
C TYR A 107 -12.35 -7.30 -13.98
N PRO A 108 -11.45 -7.49 -14.96
CA PRO A 108 -10.09 -6.96 -14.90
C PRO A 108 -10.08 -5.43 -15.04
N VAL A 109 -9.30 -4.78 -14.18
CA VAL A 109 -9.05 -3.33 -14.19
C VAL A 109 -7.61 -3.04 -14.57
N TYR A 110 -6.67 -3.84 -14.03
CA TYR A 110 -5.25 -3.75 -14.34
C TYR A 110 -4.59 -5.13 -14.26
N LYS A 111 -3.62 -5.36 -15.14
CA LYS A 111 -2.74 -6.53 -15.12
C LYS A 111 -1.40 -6.16 -15.76
N GLY A 112 -0.31 -6.28 -15.01
CA GLY A 112 1.02 -6.05 -15.56
C GLY A 112 2.12 -6.14 -14.51
N TYR A 113 3.37 -6.16 -14.99
CA TYR A 113 4.53 -5.94 -14.13
C TYR A 113 4.55 -4.47 -13.71
N THR A 114 4.59 -4.24 -12.41
CA THR A 114 4.52 -2.91 -11.80
C THR A 114 5.80 -2.65 -11.02
N PRO A 115 6.65 -1.73 -11.49
CA PRO A 115 7.87 -1.37 -10.79
C PRO A 115 7.63 -0.72 -9.43
N ARG A 116 8.61 -0.80 -8.53
CA ARG A 116 8.65 0.02 -7.31
C ARG A 116 8.61 1.52 -7.63
N GLY A 117 8.08 2.30 -6.70
CA GLY A 117 7.96 3.75 -6.86
C GLY A 117 6.93 4.13 -7.91
N THR A 118 5.91 3.31 -8.11
CA THR A 118 4.77 3.63 -8.98
C THR A 118 3.52 3.92 -8.17
N THR A 119 2.63 4.72 -8.74
CA THR A 119 1.25 4.88 -8.29
C THR A 119 0.31 4.34 -9.35
N VAL A 120 -0.58 3.44 -8.95
CA VAL A 120 -1.69 2.94 -9.76
C VAL A 120 -2.97 3.65 -9.33
N TYR A 121 -3.44 4.55 -10.19
CA TYR A 121 -4.70 5.25 -10.00
C TYR A 121 -5.83 4.46 -10.63
N VAL A 122 -6.81 4.04 -9.85
CA VAL A 122 -8.05 3.47 -10.37
C VAL A 122 -9.07 4.60 -10.52
N LEU A 123 -9.32 4.98 -11.77
CA LEU A 123 -10.13 6.12 -12.16
C LEU A 123 -11.49 5.67 -12.72
N PRO A 124 -12.54 6.49 -12.58
CA PRO A 124 -13.81 6.25 -13.26
C PRO A 124 -13.74 6.74 -14.72
N VAL A 125 -13.89 5.83 -15.69
CA VAL A 125 -14.03 6.15 -17.11
C VAL A 125 -15.38 5.61 -17.58
N ASN A 126 -16.31 6.50 -17.93
CA ASN A 126 -17.69 6.15 -18.32
C ASN A 126 -18.42 5.23 -17.30
N GLY A 127 -18.14 5.41 -16.00
CA GLY A 127 -18.73 4.61 -14.92
C GLY A 127 -18.07 3.24 -14.69
N ALA A 128 -17.06 2.87 -15.47
CA ALA A 128 -16.24 1.68 -15.26
C ALA A 128 -14.87 2.06 -14.64
N PRO A 129 -14.30 1.22 -13.77
CA PRO A 129 -12.94 1.43 -13.26
C PRO A 129 -11.90 1.17 -14.36
N TYR A 130 -10.92 2.05 -14.46
CA TYR A 130 -9.77 1.98 -15.36
C TYR A 130 -8.49 2.33 -14.59
N ALA A 131 -7.39 1.65 -14.86
CA ALA A 131 -6.12 1.93 -14.18
C ALA A 131 -5.17 2.80 -15.02
N GLU A 132 -4.68 3.88 -14.41
CA GLU A 132 -3.58 4.71 -14.92
C GLU A 132 -2.36 4.52 -14.02
N VAL A 133 -1.19 4.19 -14.61
CA VAL A 133 0.05 3.93 -13.86
C VAL A 133 1.03 5.08 -14.08
N LYS A 134 1.57 5.64 -13.00
CA LYS A 134 2.59 6.69 -13.04
C LYS A 134 3.80 6.30 -12.22
N GLN A 135 4.99 6.59 -12.72
CA GLN A 135 6.21 6.55 -11.93
C GLN A 135 6.26 7.79 -11.04
N LYS A 136 6.58 7.62 -9.75
CA LYS A 136 6.92 8.73 -8.87
C LYS A 136 8.30 9.25 -9.28
N SER A 137 8.35 10.52 -9.67
CA SER A 137 9.56 11.26 -10.06
C SER A 137 10.37 11.69 -8.84
#